data_AF-A0A935Q7R0-F1
#
_entry.id   AF-A0A935Q7R0-F1
#
_cell.length_a   1.000
_cell.length_b   1.000
_cell.length_c   1.000
_cell.angle_alpha   90.00
_cell.angle_beta   90.00
_cell.angle_gamma   90.00
#
_symmetry.space_group_name_H-M   'P 1'
#
loop_
_entity.id
_entity.type
_entity.pdbx_description
1 polymer ?
#
loop_
_entity_poly.entity_id
_entity_poly.type
_entity_poly.pdbx_seq_one_letter_code
_entity_poly.pdbx_strand_id
1 'polypeptide(L)'
;MDWQLINLASVLNEVLSGAENITTKIDYSNEKYYSSASSKPLGEMLYTYQISKSSPNDEYVAKTQKGTFADSAINIFYRSASITEVIQDLLNVSDMQLTSTRTDLDSISINITAKSTTARISYNEEKENILSDLQKIYNFTIKKTYKTVDAYLLKIKNQEILFAYAEQIPGGGMVESTANSYKITRLSLSQLAGFFQNKLKTFIFCEENDADKFNLELKKFKTVEELDHLIVEYYGLKLIPTKTQILTIELN
;
A
#
# COMPACT_ATOMS: atom_id res chain seq x y z
N MET A 1 -4.24 57.91 -2.78
CA MET A 1 -5.50 57.28 -3.20
C MET A 1 -5.34 55.80 -2.94
N ASP A 2 -5.88 55.37 -1.80
CA ASP A 2 -5.95 53.97 -1.37
C ASP A 2 -6.75 53.13 -2.36
N TRP A 3 -6.27 51.91 -2.61
CA TRP A 3 -7.11 50.71 -2.71
C TRP A 3 -6.42 49.57 -1.95
N GLN A 4 -6.71 49.57 -0.65
CA GLN A 4 -6.95 48.45 0.26
C GLN A 4 -6.30 47.09 -0.03
N LEU A 5 -5.26 46.83 0.78
CA LEU A 5 -4.92 45.54 1.38
C LEU A 5 -6.14 44.89 2.07
N ILE A 6 -6.56 43.70 1.61
CA ILE A 6 -7.10 42.60 2.43
C ILE A 6 -6.76 41.28 1.70
N ASN A 7 -6.14 40.26 2.30
CA ASN A 7 -5.40 40.23 3.57
C ASN A 7 -4.54 38.95 3.58
N LEU A 8 -3.23 39.09 3.36
CA LEU A 8 -2.26 38.01 3.64
C LEU A 8 -2.36 37.54 5.09
N ALA A 9 -2.83 38.39 6.04
CA ALA A 9 -3.11 37.98 7.41
C ALA A 9 -4.41 37.16 7.57
N SER A 10 -5.30 37.08 6.58
CA SER A 10 -6.43 36.12 6.61
C SER A 10 -5.96 34.71 6.21
N VAL A 11 -5.08 34.62 5.20
CA VAL A 11 -4.41 33.37 4.81
C VAL A 11 -3.43 32.92 5.90
N LEU A 12 -2.69 33.86 6.50
CA LEU A 12 -1.81 33.58 7.62
C LEU A 12 -2.61 33.21 8.88
N ASN A 13 -3.77 33.82 9.13
CA ASN A 13 -4.62 33.43 10.26
C ASN A 13 -5.32 32.09 10.04
N GLU A 14 -5.66 31.67 8.81
CA GLU A 14 -6.12 30.30 8.56
C GLU A 14 -5.02 29.25 8.76
N VAL A 15 -3.77 29.59 8.42
CA VAL A 15 -2.59 28.77 8.71
C VAL A 15 -2.25 28.75 10.20
N LEU A 16 -2.52 29.84 10.93
CA LEU A 16 -2.26 29.99 12.37
C LEU A 16 -3.47 29.60 13.27
N SER A 17 -4.69 29.44 12.73
CA SER A 17 -5.91 29.12 13.49
C SER A 17 -6.13 27.63 13.75
N GLY A 18 -5.16 26.78 13.43
CA GLY A 18 -5.26 25.35 13.68
C GLY A 18 -4.18 24.53 12.99
N ALA A 19 -2.93 25.00 13.07
CA ALA A 19 -1.79 24.34 12.45
C ALA A 19 -1.63 22.91 12.98
N GLU A 20 -2.03 21.95 12.15
CA GLU A 20 -1.57 20.58 12.22
C GLU A 20 -0.76 20.29 10.95
N ASN A 21 0.44 20.89 10.92
CA ASN A 21 1.57 20.67 10.00
C ASN A 21 1.22 20.43 8.51
N ILE A 22 1.07 21.51 7.74
CA ILE A 22 0.99 21.46 6.27
C ILE A 22 2.38 21.72 5.69
N THR A 23 2.91 20.76 4.91
CA THR A 23 4.10 20.99 4.06
C THR A 23 3.65 21.06 2.60
N THR A 24 3.78 22.23 1.97
CA THR A 24 3.53 22.43 0.53
C THR A 24 4.83 22.74 -0.19
N LYS A 25 5.23 21.90 -1.16
CA LYS A 25 6.28 22.22 -2.12
C LYS A 25 5.64 22.49 -3.48
N ILE A 26 5.78 23.71 -3.98
CA ILE A 26 5.41 24.08 -5.35
C ILE A 26 6.73 24.35 -6.07
N ASP A 27 7.08 23.53 -7.06
CA ASP A 27 8.30 23.72 -7.87
C ASP A 27 7.93 24.30 -9.25
N TYR A 28 8.58 25.41 -9.60
CA TYR A 28 8.36 26.21 -10.83
C TYR A 28 9.48 26.00 -11.87
N SER A 29 10.12 24.83 -11.88
CA SER A 29 11.41 24.58 -12.54
C SER A 29 11.50 24.75 -14.07
N ASN A 30 10.46 25.28 -14.77
CA ASN A 30 10.52 25.67 -16.18
C ASN A 30 10.21 27.17 -16.46
N GLU A 31 10.36 28.06 -15.47
CA GLU A 31 10.21 29.53 -15.66
C GLU A 31 11.16 30.15 -16.72
N LYS A 32 12.03 29.37 -17.35
CA LYS A 32 12.93 29.84 -18.43
C LYS A 32 12.26 30.04 -19.80
N TYR A 33 10.98 29.72 -19.97
CA TYR A 33 10.26 29.95 -21.24
C TYR A 33 9.29 31.14 -21.23
N TYR A 34 9.34 32.01 -20.20
CA TYR A 34 8.64 33.30 -20.22
C TYR A 34 9.31 34.29 -21.19
N SER A 35 9.12 34.07 -22.48
CA SER A 35 9.05 35.09 -23.55
C SER A 35 8.56 34.34 -24.79
N SER A 36 7.43 34.61 -25.43
CA SER A 36 6.81 35.89 -25.73
C SER A 36 5.40 35.62 -26.29
N ALA A 37 4.48 36.55 -26.08
CA ALA A 37 3.20 36.70 -26.80
C ALA A 37 2.28 35.47 -26.90
N SER A 38 1.41 35.27 -25.91
CA SER A 38 -0.06 35.26 -26.08
C SER A 38 -0.73 34.67 -24.85
N SER A 39 -1.77 35.35 -24.40
CA SER A 39 -2.62 34.99 -23.28
C SER A 39 -3.34 33.65 -23.50
N LYS A 40 -3.09 32.65 -22.64
CA LYS A 40 -4.01 31.54 -22.32
C LYS A 40 -3.88 31.13 -20.84
N PRO A 41 -4.96 30.59 -20.23
CA PRO A 41 -5.43 30.95 -18.89
C PRO A 41 -4.77 30.14 -17.76
N LEU A 42 -4.96 30.66 -16.53
CA LEU A 42 -4.77 30.03 -15.21
C LEU A 42 -4.21 28.59 -15.20
N GLY A 43 -2.89 28.51 -14.96
CA GLY A 43 -2.23 27.55 -14.07
C GLY A 43 -2.34 26.07 -14.41
N GLU A 44 -1.55 25.57 -15.37
CA GLU A 44 -1.22 24.15 -15.41
C GLU A 44 -0.52 23.77 -14.09
N MET A 45 -1.25 23.12 -13.18
CA MET A 45 -0.67 22.48 -12.01
C MET A 45 0.27 21.36 -12.50
N LEU A 46 1.56 21.67 -12.56
CA LEU A 46 2.62 20.76 -13.01
C LEU A 46 2.85 19.62 -12.02
N TYR A 47 2.69 19.93 -10.72
CA TYR A 47 2.88 19.01 -9.62
C TYR A 47 2.13 19.50 -8.38
N THR A 48 1.48 18.61 -7.65
CA THR A 48 0.81 18.90 -6.38
C THR A 48 1.31 17.91 -5.36
N TYR A 49 1.86 18.44 -4.25
CA TYR A 49 2.29 17.65 -3.10
C TYR A 49 1.84 18.30 -1.80
N GLN A 50 1.10 17.54 -1.00
CA GLN A 50 0.61 17.98 0.30
C GLN A 50 0.50 16.80 1.25
N ILE A 51 0.96 17.02 2.48
CA ILE A 51 0.65 16.20 3.65
C ILE A 51 -0.09 17.10 4.66
N SER A 52 -1.18 16.59 5.22
CA SER A 52 -1.98 17.29 6.25
C SER A 52 -2.62 16.26 7.19
N LYS A 53 -3.00 16.67 8.40
CA LYS A 53 -3.81 15.80 9.26
C LYS A 53 -5.24 15.69 8.74
N SER A 54 -5.86 14.55 8.95
CA SER A 54 -7.24 14.26 8.52
C SER A 54 -8.24 14.57 9.63
N SER A 55 -9.47 14.91 9.24
CA SER A 55 -10.59 15.02 10.16
C SER A 55 -11.07 13.62 10.56
N PRO A 56 -11.47 13.39 11.83
CA PRO A 56 -12.00 12.10 12.28
C PRO A 56 -13.28 11.65 11.56
N ASN A 57 -13.93 12.52 10.78
CA ASN A 57 -15.14 12.22 10.01
C ASN A 57 -14.85 12.02 8.50
N ASP A 58 -13.59 12.04 8.08
CA ASP A 58 -13.25 11.82 6.67
C ASP A 58 -13.48 10.36 6.27
N GLU A 59 -14.02 10.17 5.08
CA GLU A 59 -14.10 8.84 4.47
C GLU A 59 -12.70 8.36 4.09
N TYR A 60 -12.37 7.12 4.48
CA TYR A 60 -11.11 6.49 4.09
C TYR A 60 -11.07 6.27 2.58
N VAL A 61 -10.01 6.78 1.94
CA VAL A 61 -9.74 6.54 0.52
C VAL A 61 -8.24 6.39 0.31
N ALA A 62 -7.81 5.30 -0.30
CA ALA A 62 -6.43 5.10 -0.72
C ALA A 62 -6.35 4.76 -2.20
N LYS A 63 -5.46 5.43 -2.93
CA LYS A 63 -5.14 5.15 -4.32
C LYS A 63 -3.65 4.91 -4.46
N THR A 64 -3.30 3.68 -4.80
CA THR A 64 -1.92 3.20 -4.86
C THR A 64 -1.52 2.97 -6.31
N GLN A 65 -0.37 3.49 -6.74
CA GLN A 65 0.12 3.39 -8.12
C GLN A 65 1.31 2.42 -8.23
N LYS A 66 1.14 1.21 -7.68
CA LYS A 66 2.18 0.19 -7.59
C LYS A 66 2.29 -0.62 -8.90
N GLY A 67 3.40 -1.34 -9.07
CA GLY A 67 3.59 -2.30 -10.17
C GLY A 67 3.91 -1.64 -11.51
N THR A 68 3.26 -2.09 -12.59
CA THR A 68 3.50 -1.62 -13.98
C THR A 68 3.27 -0.12 -14.20
N PHE A 69 2.69 0.57 -13.22
CA PHE A 69 2.43 2.01 -13.26
C PHE A 69 3.43 2.84 -12.44
N ALA A 70 4.45 2.23 -11.83
CA ALA A 70 5.44 2.95 -11.00
C ALA A 70 6.24 4.01 -11.77
N ASP A 71 6.43 3.80 -13.09
CA ASP A 71 7.15 4.72 -13.98
C ASP A 71 6.21 5.70 -14.72
N SER A 72 4.91 5.67 -14.42
CA SER A 72 3.95 6.62 -14.99
C SER A 72 3.80 7.87 -14.11
N ALA A 73 3.16 8.91 -14.65
CA ALA A 73 2.95 10.16 -13.93
C ALA A 73 2.30 9.91 -12.56
N ILE A 74 2.95 10.41 -11.51
CA ILE A 74 2.55 10.14 -10.14
C ILE A 74 1.11 10.58 -9.83
N ASN A 75 0.42 9.73 -9.08
CA ASN A 75 -0.96 9.86 -8.62
C ASN A 75 -1.15 9.04 -7.33
N ILE A 76 -0.54 9.53 -6.25
CA ILE A 76 -0.70 9.02 -4.89
C ILE A 76 -1.78 9.84 -4.20
N PHE A 77 -2.75 9.14 -3.61
CA PHE A 77 -3.80 9.78 -2.84
C PHE A 77 -4.15 8.92 -1.62
N TYR A 78 -4.01 9.51 -0.44
CA TYR A 78 -4.48 8.93 0.82
C TYR A 78 -5.39 9.95 1.49
N ARG A 79 -6.54 9.50 1.97
CA ARG A 79 -7.48 10.27 2.77
C ARG A 79 -7.82 9.47 4.02
N SER A 80 -7.68 10.11 5.18
CA SER A 80 -7.90 9.50 6.50
C SER A 80 -7.17 8.17 6.72
N ALA A 81 -5.97 8.03 6.18
CA ALA A 81 -5.14 6.84 6.38
C ALA A 81 -4.20 7.05 7.58
N SER A 82 -4.01 6.02 8.40
CA SER A 82 -3.01 6.10 9.48
C SER A 82 -1.59 6.16 8.91
N ILE A 83 -0.66 6.74 9.67
CA ILE A 83 0.75 6.81 9.26
C ILE A 83 1.33 5.41 8.99
N THR A 84 0.98 4.44 9.83
CA THR A 84 1.46 3.05 9.70
C THR A 84 0.91 2.36 8.46
N GLU A 85 -0.37 2.55 8.12
CA GLU A 85 -0.96 2.07 6.86
C GLU A 85 -0.26 2.69 5.64
N VAL A 86 -0.02 4.00 5.66
CA VAL A 86 0.70 4.68 4.57
C VAL A 86 2.10 4.09 4.39
N ILE A 87 2.83 3.86 5.48
CA ILE A 87 4.19 3.27 5.42
C ILE A 87 4.13 1.82 4.91
N GLN A 88 3.22 1.01 5.43
CA GLN A 88 3.01 -0.38 4.97
C GLN A 88 2.72 -0.42 3.48
N ASP A 89 1.83 0.45 3.03
CA ASP A 89 1.43 0.54 1.64
C ASP A 89 2.60 1.00 0.76
N LEU A 90 3.22 2.13 1.06
CA LEU A 90 4.33 2.69 0.28
C LEU A 90 5.52 1.71 0.19
N LEU A 91 5.87 1.04 1.28
CA LEU A 91 6.96 0.05 1.32
C LEU A 91 6.55 -1.34 0.82
N ASN A 92 5.27 -1.55 0.54
CA ASN A 92 4.69 -2.83 0.13
C ASN A 92 5.03 -3.97 1.10
N VAL A 93 4.84 -3.72 2.40
CA VAL A 93 5.10 -4.69 3.48
C VAL A 93 3.81 -5.03 4.20
N SER A 94 3.71 -6.27 4.69
CA SER A 94 2.58 -6.70 5.53
C SER A 94 2.68 -6.15 6.95
N ASP A 95 1.59 -6.26 7.70
CA ASP A 95 1.53 -5.94 9.13
C ASP A 95 2.58 -6.71 9.95
N MET A 96 2.84 -7.98 9.62
CA MET A 96 3.87 -8.80 10.28
C MET A 96 5.30 -8.29 10.06
N GLN A 97 5.52 -7.50 9.01
CA GLN A 97 6.82 -6.93 8.68
C GLN A 97 7.04 -5.55 9.30
N LEU A 98 6.00 -4.92 9.85
CA LEU A 98 6.09 -3.62 10.49
C LEU A 98 6.05 -3.78 12.01
N THR A 99 7.03 -3.21 12.69
CA THR A 99 7.06 -3.06 14.14
C THR A 99 7.20 -1.58 14.47
N SER A 100 6.42 -1.08 15.42
CA SER A 100 6.47 0.32 15.83
C SER A 100 6.62 0.42 17.34
N THR A 101 7.64 1.14 17.81
CA THR A 101 7.72 1.58 19.21
C THR A 101 6.89 2.84 19.45
N ARG A 102 6.49 3.52 18.37
CA ARG A 102 5.61 4.69 18.33
C ARG A 102 4.17 4.27 18.03
N THR A 103 3.48 3.76 19.04
CA THR A 103 2.08 3.29 18.95
C THR A 103 1.09 4.41 18.66
N ASP A 104 1.48 5.67 18.88
CA ASP A 104 0.69 6.85 18.53
C ASP A 104 0.49 7.00 17.01
N LEU A 105 1.42 6.48 16.18
CA LEU A 105 1.35 6.59 14.72
C LEU A 105 0.13 5.85 14.12
N ASP A 106 -0.36 4.81 14.78
CA ASP A 106 -1.57 4.08 14.36
C ASP A 106 -2.85 4.92 14.53
N SER A 107 -2.81 5.92 15.41
CA SER A 107 -3.96 6.78 15.72
C SER A 107 -3.95 8.11 14.95
N ILE A 108 -2.85 8.44 14.28
CA ILE A 108 -2.71 9.69 13.54
C ILE A 108 -3.13 9.46 12.09
N SER A 109 -4.34 9.93 11.76
CA SER A 109 -4.86 9.92 10.40
C SER A 109 -4.37 11.13 9.61
N ILE A 110 -3.92 10.87 8.38
CA ILE A 110 -3.37 11.89 7.48
C ILE A 110 -4.02 11.83 6.09
N ASN A 111 -3.97 12.98 5.43
CA ASN A 111 -4.29 13.14 4.03
C ASN A 111 -2.98 13.41 3.27
N ILE A 112 -2.74 12.65 2.21
CA ILE A 112 -1.60 12.84 1.30
C ILE A 112 -2.14 12.96 -0.11
N THR A 113 -1.71 13.99 -0.83
CA THR A 113 -1.94 14.11 -2.27
C THR A 113 -0.59 14.35 -2.92
N ALA A 114 -0.16 13.44 -3.78
CA ALA A 114 0.97 13.64 -4.68
C ALA A 114 0.51 13.33 -6.11
N LYS A 115 0.39 14.36 -6.95
CA LYS A 115 -0.13 14.22 -8.31
C LYS A 115 0.71 15.05 -9.28
N SER A 116 1.13 14.42 -10.37
CA SER A 116 1.78 15.09 -11.49
C SER A 116 0.94 14.88 -12.75
N THR A 117 0.89 15.92 -13.58
CA THR A 117 0.34 15.83 -14.94
C THR A 117 1.39 15.35 -15.95
N THR A 118 2.66 15.20 -15.53
CA THR A 118 3.78 14.76 -16.37
C THR A 118 4.57 13.60 -15.73
N ALA A 119 5.16 12.71 -16.54
CA ALA A 119 5.94 11.56 -16.05
C ALA A 119 7.34 11.93 -15.53
N ARG A 120 7.63 13.21 -15.26
CA ARG A 120 8.96 13.66 -14.78
C ARG A 120 9.27 13.23 -13.36
N ILE A 121 8.25 13.08 -12.51
CA ILE A 121 8.38 12.60 -11.13
C ILE A 121 7.77 11.19 -11.09
N SER A 122 8.61 10.22 -10.78
CA SER A 122 8.19 8.81 -10.66
C SER A 122 7.52 8.55 -9.32
N TYR A 123 6.72 7.47 -9.24
CA TYR A 123 6.19 6.99 -7.97
C TYR A 123 7.31 6.68 -6.96
N ASN A 124 8.42 6.09 -7.41
CA ASN A 124 9.51 5.66 -6.54
C ASN A 124 10.25 6.84 -5.90
N GLU A 125 10.48 7.91 -6.66
CA GLU A 125 11.11 9.13 -6.15
C GLU A 125 10.22 9.78 -5.08
N GLU A 126 8.94 9.96 -5.39
CA GLU A 126 8.06 10.66 -4.46
C GLU A 126 7.70 9.83 -3.23
N LYS A 127 7.63 8.51 -3.38
CA LYS A 127 7.51 7.60 -2.24
C LYS A 127 8.60 7.89 -1.20
N GLU A 128 9.86 8.07 -1.61
CA GLU A 128 10.93 8.38 -0.66
C GLU A 128 10.80 9.80 -0.09
N ASN A 129 10.29 10.77 -0.86
CA ASN A 129 9.98 12.12 -0.35
C ASN A 129 8.90 12.08 0.74
N ILE A 130 7.80 11.39 0.50
CA ILE A 130 6.71 11.19 1.46
C ILE A 130 7.26 10.55 2.75
N LEU A 131 8.01 9.45 2.63
CA LEU A 131 8.58 8.77 3.79
C LEU A 131 9.57 9.65 4.58
N SER A 132 10.34 10.50 3.89
CA SER A 132 11.25 11.46 4.52
C SER A 132 10.47 12.55 5.29
N ASP A 133 9.41 13.08 4.69
CA ASP A 133 8.62 14.15 5.31
C ASP A 133 7.78 13.63 6.48
N LEU A 134 7.22 12.42 6.40
CA LEU A 134 6.53 11.81 7.54
C LEU A 134 7.46 11.66 8.76
N GLN A 135 8.68 11.16 8.56
CA GLN A 135 9.69 11.04 9.62
C GLN A 135 9.97 12.39 10.30
N LYS A 136 10.07 13.48 9.51
CA LYS A 136 10.33 14.84 10.03
C LYS A 136 9.12 15.42 10.75
N ILE A 137 7.93 15.33 10.15
CA ILE A 137 6.69 15.93 10.67
C ILE A 137 6.28 15.28 11.99
N TYR A 138 6.43 13.96 12.11
CA TYR A 138 5.97 13.17 13.26
C TYR A 138 7.12 12.68 14.15
N ASN A 139 8.34 13.13 13.87
CA ASN A 139 9.55 12.88 14.64
C ASN A 139 9.77 11.39 14.96
N PHE A 140 9.85 10.56 13.93
CA PHE A 140 10.22 9.14 14.03
C PHE A 140 11.21 8.78 12.93
N THR A 141 11.74 7.58 12.98
CA THR A 141 12.72 7.03 12.05
C THR A 141 12.23 5.72 11.47
N ILE A 142 12.53 5.46 10.19
CA ILE A 142 12.23 4.21 9.50
C ILE A 142 13.52 3.42 9.33
N LYS A 143 13.65 2.31 10.04
CA LYS A 143 14.79 1.41 9.91
C LYS A 143 14.39 0.16 9.13
N LYS A 144 15.08 -0.08 8.02
CA LYS A 144 14.88 -1.23 7.12
C LYS A 144 15.93 -2.29 7.44
N THR A 145 15.52 -3.50 7.85
CA THR A 145 16.46 -4.61 8.13
C THR A 145 15.96 -5.91 7.55
N TYR A 146 16.85 -6.70 6.95
CA TYR A 146 16.53 -8.06 6.55
C TYR A 146 16.77 -9.01 7.72
N LYS A 147 15.77 -9.81 8.06
CA LYS A 147 15.85 -10.84 9.11
C LYS A 147 15.50 -12.19 8.51
N THR A 148 16.23 -13.22 8.96
CA THR A 148 15.85 -14.60 8.64
C THR A 148 14.70 -14.99 9.56
N VAL A 149 13.60 -15.45 8.98
CA VAL A 149 12.40 -15.88 9.71
C VAL A 149 11.97 -17.27 9.28
N ASP A 150 11.24 -17.95 10.15
CA ASP A 150 10.54 -19.17 9.80
C ASP A 150 9.34 -18.83 8.91
N ALA A 151 9.18 -19.61 7.84
CA ALA A 151 8.14 -19.41 6.84
C ALA A 151 7.70 -20.76 6.26
N TYR A 152 6.70 -20.71 5.39
CA TYR A 152 6.23 -21.87 4.64
C TYR A 152 6.22 -21.57 3.15
N LEU A 153 6.64 -22.54 2.36
CA LEU A 153 6.53 -22.50 0.91
C LEU A 153 5.34 -23.37 0.49
N LEU A 154 4.33 -22.74 -0.10
CA LEU A 154 3.19 -23.41 -0.73
C LEU A 154 3.67 -24.03 -2.04
N LYS A 155 3.54 -25.35 -2.15
CA LYS A 155 3.93 -26.12 -3.34
C LYS A 155 2.81 -27.02 -3.84
N ILE A 156 2.89 -27.36 -5.11
CA ILE A 156 2.09 -28.44 -5.69
C ILE A 156 2.69 -29.78 -5.25
N LYS A 157 1.92 -30.55 -4.49
CA LYS A 157 2.25 -31.94 -4.11
C LYS A 157 1.76 -32.93 -5.15
N ASN A 158 0.57 -32.71 -5.71
CA ASN A 158 -0.02 -33.54 -6.76
C ASN A 158 -0.76 -32.64 -7.76
N GLN A 159 -0.20 -32.55 -8.96
CA GLN A 159 -0.72 -31.70 -10.02
C GLN A 159 -2.08 -32.19 -10.54
N GLU A 160 -2.29 -33.49 -10.69
CA GLU A 160 -3.55 -34.04 -11.21
C GLU A 160 -4.73 -33.69 -10.29
N ILE A 161 -4.54 -33.80 -8.97
CA ILE A 161 -5.55 -33.42 -7.99
C ILE A 161 -5.83 -31.92 -8.04
N LEU A 162 -4.79 -31.09 -8.04
CA LEU A 162 -4.95 -29.64 -8.04
C LEU A 162 -5.65 -29.13 -9.30
N PHE A 163 -5.28 -29.64 -10.47
CA PHE A 163 -5.81 -29.17 -11.75
C PHE A 163 -7.26 -29.59 -11.99
N ALA A 164 -7.81 -30.54 -11.23
CA ALA A 164 -9.24 -30.78 -11.18
C ALA A 164 -10.05 -29.57 -10.67
N TYR A 165 -9.39 -28.63 -9.99
CA TYR A 165 -9.97 -27.39 -9.45
C TYR A 165 -9.57 -26.13 -10.23
N ALA A 166 -8.89 -26.29 -11.38
CA ALA A 166 -8.47 -25.16 -12.20
C ALA A 166 -9.68 -24.46 -12.84
N GLU A 167 -9.71 -23.14 -12.75
CA GLU A 167 -10.69 -22.30 -13.42
C GLU A 167 -10.16 -21.88 -14.80
N GLN A 168 -10.98 -22.11 -15.83
CA GLN A 168 -10.64 -21.76 -17.21
C GLN A 168 -11.25 -20.40 -17.63
N ILE A 169 -12.20 -19.88 -16.85
CA ILE A 169 -12.88 -18.62 -17.18
C ILE A 169 -12.05 -17.42 -16.71
N PRO A 170 -11.74 -16.47 -17.61
CA PRO A 170 -11.09 -15.21 -17.25
C PRO A 170 -11.92 -14.41 -16.24
N GLY A 171 -11.26 -13.81 -15.25
CA GLY A 171 -11.93 -12.94 -14.28
C GLY A 171 -11.09 -12.60 -13.04
N GLY A 172 -11.64 -11.71 -12.21
CA GLY A 172 -11.12 -11.39 -10.89
C GLY A 172 -11.33 -12.54 -9.90
N GLY A 173 -10.42 -12.67 -8.95
CA GLY A 173 -10.51 -13.65 -7.87
C GLY A 173 -11.27 -13.10 -6.67
N MET A 174 -11.92 -13.99 -5.91
CA MET A 174 -12.73 -13.65 -4.74
C MET A 174 -12.61 -14.73 -3.65
N VAL A 175 -12.73 -14.32 -2.40
CA VAL A 175 -12.92 -15.22 -1.26
C VAL A 175 -14.19 -14.83 -0.52
N GLU A 176 -15.14 -15.75 -0.42
CA GLU A 176 -16.33 -15.63 0.41
C GLU A 176 -16.11 -16.43 1.70
N SER A 177 -16.35 -15.80 2.85
CA SER A 177 -16.28 -16.50 4.14
C SER A 177 -17.68 -16.74 4.67
N THR A 178 -17.99 -18.00 4.97
CA THR A 178 -19.20 -18.40 5.68
C THR A 178 -18.89 -18.65 7.16
N ALA A 179 -19.88 -19.12 7.93
CA ALA A 179 -19.65 -19.52 9.32
C ALA A 179 -18.59 -20.62 9.45
N ASN A 180 -18.56 -21.59 8.52
CA ASN A 180 -17.78 -22.83 8.66
C ASN A 180 -16.73 -23.04 7.56
N SER A 181 -16.79 -22.28 6.47
CA SER A 181 -15.90 -22.47 5.31
C SER A 181 -15.41 -21.15 4.70
N TYR A 182 -14.39 -21.28 3.86
CA TYR A 182 -13.91 -20.30 2.91
C TYR A 182 -14.16 -20.85 1.51
N LYS A 183 -14.98 -20.15 0.74
CA LYS A 183 -15.18 -20.43 -0.68
C LYS A 183 -14.27 -19.51 -1.47
N ILE A 184 -13.28 -20.10 -2.12
CA ILE A 184 -12.27 -19.40 -2.89
C ILE A 184 -12.60 -19.60 -4.36
N THR A 185 -12.58 -18.52 -5.13
CA THR A 185 -12.89 -18.55 -6.55
C THR A 185 -11.83 -17.77 -7.31
N ARG A 186 -11.17 -18.44 -8.25
CA ARG A 186 -10.18 -17.89 -9.19
C ARG A 186 -8.97 -17.21 -8.54
N LEU A 187 -8.42 -17.82 -7.49
CA LEU A 187 -7.15 -17.37 -6.93
C LEU A 187 -5.99 -18.16 -7.53
N SER A 188 -4.93 -17.47 -7.90
CA SER A 188 -3.65 -18.07 -8.23
C SER A 188 -2.94 -18.58 -6.98
N LEU A 189 -1.86 -19.36 -7.13
CA LEU A 189 -1.13 -19.92 -5.99
C LEU A 189 -0.52 -18.83 -5.11
N SER A 190 -0.02 -17.73 -5.69
CA SER A 190 0.50 -16.59 -4.93
C SER A 190 -0.61 -15.90 -4.13
N GLN A 191 -1.81 -15.79 -4.71
CA GLN A 191 -2.97 -15.21 -4.05
C GLN A 191 -3.50 -16.10 -2.93
N LEU A 192 -3.47 -17.42 -3.12
CA LEU A 192 -3.77 -18.40 -2.07
C LEU A 192 -2.76 -18.30 -0.91
N ALA A 193 -1.47 -18.24 -1.21
CA ALA A 193 -0.43 -18.04 -0.20
C ALA A 193 -0.66 -16.73 0.59
N GLY A 194 -0.96 -15.62 -0.09
CA GLY A 194 -1.31 -14.35 0.55
C GLY A 194 -2.56 -14.42 1.43
N PHE A 195 -3.60 -15.12 0.97
CA PHE A 195 -4.80 -15.37 1.78
C PHE A 195 -4.48 -16.17 3.06
N PHE A 196 -3.74 -17.27 2.93
CA PHE A 196 -3.35 -18.11 4.06
C PHE A 196 -2.47 -17.36 5.05
N GLN A 197 -1.48 -16.61 4.55
CA GLN A 197 -0.61 -15.76 5.34
C GLN A 197 -1.41 -14.77 6.18
N ASN A 198 -2.38 -14.08 5.57
CA ASN A 198 -3.20 -13.10 6.27
C ASN A 198 -4.11 -13.74 7.33
N LYS A 199 -4.60 -14.97 7.09
CA LYS A 199 -5.44 -15.69 8.04
C LYS A 199 -4.66 -16.27 9.22
N LEU A 200 -3.46 -16.78 8.98
CA LEU A 200 -2.64 -17.43 10.00
C LEU A 200 -1.61 -16.50 10.68
N LYS A 201 -1.44 -15.28 10.18
CA LYS A 201 -0.38 -14.36 10.63
C LYS A 201 0.98 -15.05 10.66
N THR A 202 1.28 -15.75 9.57
CA THR A 202 2.51 -16.53 9.36
C THR A 202 2.99 -16.30 7.94
N PHE A 203 4.30 -16.22 7.72
CA PHE A 203 4.86 -16.01 6.38
C PHE A 203 4.64 -17.22 5.47
N ILE A 204 3.93 -17.03 4.36
CA ILE A 204 3.65 -18.08 3.38
C ILE A 204 3.91 -17.54 1.97
N PHE A 205 4.75 -18.24 1.21
CA PHE A 205 5.18 -17.85 -0.13
C PHE A 205 4.80 -18.89 -1.17
N CYS A 206 4.78 -18.48 -2.43
CA CYS A 206 4.72 -19.37 -3.58
C CYS A 206 5.84 -18.97 -4.56
N GLU A 207 6.57 -19.96 -5.07
CA GLU A 207 7.64 -19.78 -6.08
C GLU A 207 7.23 -20.35 -7.46
N GLU A 208 6.04 -20.93 -7.57
CA GLU A 208 5.58 -21.62 -8.79
C GLU A 208 4.89 -20.67 -9.77
N ASN A 209 4.69 -21.14 -11.01
CA ASN A 209 4.03 -20.38 -12.05
C ASN A 209 2.61 -19.98 -11.61
N ASP A 210 2.32 -18.68 -11.67
CA ASP A 210 1.10 -18.08 -11.14
C ASP A 210 0.03 -17.81 -12.22
N ALA A 211 0.17 -18.46 -13.38
CA ALA A 211 -0.74 -18.31 -14.51
C ALA A 211 -2.11 -18.97 -14.26
N ASP A 212 -2.13 -20.12 -13.58
CA ASP A 212 -3.34 -20.87 -13.32
C ASP A 212 -4.08 -20.33 -12.08
N LYS A 213 -5.42 -20.44 -12.11
CA LYS A 213 -6.30 -19.99 -11.04
C LYS A 213 -7.17 -21.15 -10.58
N PHE A 214 -7.47 -21.20 -9.29
CA PHE A 214 -8.14 -22.35 -8.67
C PHE A 214 -9.38 -21.94 -7.88
N ASN A 215 -10.35 -22.86 -7.85
CA ASN A 215 -11.58 -22.75 -7.07
C ASN A 215 -11.55 -23.79 -5.93
N LEU A 216 -11.49 -23.33 -4.68
CA LEU A 216 -11.35 -24.21 -3.50
C LEU A 216 -12.50 -23.96 -2.52
N GLU A 217 -12.88 -24.99 -1.75
CA GLU A 217 -13.81 -24.83 -0.63
C GLU A 217 -13.20 -25.40 0.65
N LEU A 218 -12.53 -24.54 1.40
CA LEU A 218 -11.79 -24.93 2.60
C LEU A 218 -12.69 -24.83 3.83
N LYS A 219 -12.68 -25.86 4.69
CA LYS A 219 -13.14 -25.68 6.07
C LYS A 219 -12.28 -24.62 6.76
N LYS A 220 -12.85 -23.89 7.72
CA LYS A 220 -12.06 -22.94 8.51
C LYS A 220 -10.94 -23.66 9.26
N PHE A 221 -9.77 -23.05 9.26
CA PHE A 221 -8.56 -23.48 9.94
C PHE A 221 -8.04 -22.35 10.82
N LYS A 222 -7.30 -22.71 11.87
CA LYS A 222 -6.70 -21.80 12.85
C LYS A 222 -5.18 -21.96 12.95
N THR A 223 -4.64 -23.12 12.56
CA THR A 223 -3.20 -23.39 12.61
C THR A 223 -2.65 -23.77 11.24
N VAL A 224 -1.32 -23.72 11.12
CA VAL A 224 -0.62 -24.14 9.90
C VAL A 224 -0.84 -25.63 9.63
N GLU A 225 -0.84 -26.47 10.69
CA GLU A 225 -1.04 -27.91 10.60
C GLU A 225 -2.44 -28.26 10.12
N GLU A 226 -3.47 -27.57 10.63
CA GLU A 226 -4.85 -27.74 10.16
C GLU A 226 -4.99 -27.37 8.68
N LEU A 227 -4.38 -26.24 8.26
CA LEU A 227 -4.37 -25.83 6.87
C LEU A 227 -3.62 -26.85 6.00
N ASP A 228 -2.41 -27.27 6.39
CA ASP A 228 -1.59 -28.22 5.62
C ASP A 228 -2.35 -29.53 5.42
N HIS A 229 -2.99 -30.05 6.47
CA HIS A 229 -3.82 -31.25 6.38
C HIS A 229 -4.93 -31.09 5.33
N LEU A 230 -5.70 -30.00 5.38
CA LEU A 230 -6.79 -29.75 4.45
C LEU A 230 -6.31 -29.66 2.98
N ILE A 231 -5.24 -28.91 2.73
CA ILE A 231 -4.78 -28.67 1.36
C ILE A 231 -4.05 -29.89 0.77
N VAL A 232 -3.41 -30.71 1.63
CA VAL A 232 -2.80 -31.98 1.23
C VAL A 232 -3.84 -33.04 0.91
N GLU A 233 -4.87 -33.16 1.74
CA GLU A 233 -5.89 -34.20 1.61
C GLU A 233 -6.79 -33.97 0.39
N TYR A 234 -7.22 -32.74 0.15
CA TYR A 234 -8.29 -32.45 -0.83
C TYR A 234 -7.81 -31.80 -2.12
N TYR A 235 -6.68 -31.09 -2.09
CA TYR A 235 -6.32 -30.15 -3.17
C TYR A 235 -4.93 -30.39 -3.79
N GLY A 236 -4.19 -31.40 -3.33
CA GLY A 236 -2.88 -31.72 -3.90
C GLY A 236 -1.83 -30.62 -3.68
N LEU A 237 -2.02 -29.76 -2.68
CA LEU A 237 -1.07 -28.73 -2.27
C LEU A 237 -0.36 -29.16 -0.98
N LYS A 238 0.74 -28.49 -0.62
CA LYS A 238 1.42 -28.68 0.66
C LYS A 238 2.18 -27.43 1.10
N LEU A 239 2.25 -27.21 2.41
CA LEU A 239 3.15 -26.25 3.03
C LEU A 239 4.45 -26.93 3.43
N ILE A 240 5.57 -26.40 2.96
CA ILE A 240 6.91 -26.89 3.30
C ILE A 240 7.57 -25.87 4.23
N PRO A 241 7.89 -26.24 5.48
CA PRO A 241 8.65 -25.36 6.37
C PRO A 241 9.97 -24.94 5.72
N THR A 242 10.27 -23.65 5.79
CA THR A 242 11.49 -23.07 5.22
C THR A 242 11.96 -21.89 6.08
N LYS A 243 13.15 -21.39 5.76
CA LYS A 243 13.67 -20.13 6.29
C LYS A 243 13.93 -19.19 5.14
N THR A 244 13.51 -17.94 5.28
CA THR A 244 13.73 -16.92 4.25
C THR A 244 14.11 -15.58 4.87
N GLN A 245 14.79 -14.75 4.08
CA GLN A 245 15.09 -13.38 4.47
C GLN A 245 13.93 -12.47 4.11
N ILE A 246 13.37 -11.80 5.11
CA ILE A 246 12.28 -10.86 4.94
C ILE A 246 12.73 -9.47 5.36
N LEU A 247 12.35 -8.48 4.55
CA LEU A 247 12.46 -7.08 4.93
C LEU A 247 11.50 -6.80 6.09
N THR A 248 12.08 -6.39 7.21
CA THR A 248 11.36 -5.89 8.38
C THR A 248 11.58 -4.39 8.52
N ILE A 249 10.52 -3.69 8.88
CA ILE A 249 10.45 -2.25 9.06
C ILE A 249 10.24 -1.98 10.54
N GLU A 250 11.10 -1.14 11.11
CA GLU A 250 11.04 -0.71 12.50
C GLU A 250 10.83 0.81 12.53
N LEU A 251 9.78 1.26 13.20
CA LEU A 251 9.47 2.68 13.42
C LEU A 251 9.86 3.06 14.85
N ASN A 252 10.76 4.04 14.99
CA ASN A 252 11.28 4.54 16.27
C ASN A 252 11.21 6.05 16.40
#